data_AF-A0A9Q9YBX1-F1
#
_entry.id   AF-A0A9Q9YBX1-F1
#
_cell.length_a   1.000
_cell.length_b   1.000
_cell.length_c   1.000
_cell.angle_alpha   90.00
_cell.angle_beta   90.00
_cell.angle_gamma   90.00
#
_symmetry.space_group_name_H-M   'P 1'
#
loop_
_entity.id
_entity.type
_entity.pdbx_description
1 polymer ?
#
loop_
_entity_poly.entity_id
_entity_poly.type
_entity_poly.pdbx_seq_one_letter_code
_entity_poly.pdbx_strand_id
1 'polypeptide(L)'
;MCWSWPLVSVLVLCSLLSVGTVRTAPCQTCRRLTDRFIKGLERTANKNFGGGNTAWEEEKLAKYARSETRLLEIVEAACDKTDFDCNRLLEQIEDQVETWWFHRLQTAGGSRPVRLAVH
;
A
#
# COMPACT_ATOMS: atom_id res chain seq x y z
N MET A 1 30.83 25.99 42.06
CA MET A 1 29.68 25.16 41.64
C MET A 1 30.10 24.39 40.39
N CYS A 2 30.75 23.23 40.52
CA CYS A 2 31.39 22.51 39.39
C CYS A 2 30.91 21.07 39.21
N TRP A 3 29.89 20.64 39.96
CA TRP A 3 29.43 19.24 40.00
C TRP A 3 28.39 18.90 38.91
N SER A 4 27.92 19.89 38.15
CA SER A 4 26.86 19.70 37.15
C SER A 4 27.37 19.30 35.76
N TRP A 5 28.66 19.56 35.47
CA TRP A 5 29.27 19.32 34.16
C TRP A 5 29.37 17.85 33.73
N PRO A 6 29.68 16.87 34.61
CA PRO A 6 29.72 15.47 34.19
C PRO A 6 28.33 14.93 33.86
N LEU A 7 27.28 15.35 34.57
CA LEU A 7 25.89 14.94 34.30
C LEU A 7 25.37 15.47 32.96
N VAL A 8 25.68 16.73 32.64
CA VAL A 8 25.32 17.32 31.35
C VAL A 8 26.07 16.63 30.21
N SER A 9 27.34 16.27 30.41
CA SER A 9 28.14 15.54 29.42
C SER A 9 27.60 14.14 29.16
N VAL A 10 27.18 13.42 30.20
CA VAL A 10 26.56 12.09 30.08
C VAL A 10 25.19 12.17 29.38
N LEU A 11 24.36 13.18 29.68
CA LEU A 11 23.07 13.38 29.02
C LEU A 11 23.23 13.73 27.53
N VAL A 12 24.22 14.55 27.18
CA VAL A 12 24.56 14.87 25.79
C VAL A 12 25.06 13.62 25.04
N LEU A 13 25.91 12.80 25.68
CA LEU A 13 26.39 11.55 25.10
C LEU A 13 25.26 10.52 24.90
N CYS A 14 24.36 10.39 25.88
CA CYS A 14 23.16 9.54 25.78
C CYS A 14 22.23 9.98 24.64
N SER A 15 22.11 11.29 24.40
CA SER A 15 21.27 11.83 23.32
C SER A 15 21.84 11.57 21.92
N LEU A 16 23.16 11.43 21.78
CA LEU A 16 23.82 11.09 20.52
C LEU A 16 23.74 9.57 20.22
N LEU A 17 23.70 8.74 21.26
CA LEU A 17 23.52 7.29 21.15
C LEU A 17 22.07 6.88 20.82
N SER A 18 21.11 7.75 21.10
CA SER A 18 19.68 7.54 20.81
C SER A 18 19.23 8.01 19.43
N VAL A 19 20.17 8.38 18.54
CA VAL A 19 19.89 8.45 17.09
C VAL A 19 19.55 7.05 16.62
N GLY A 20 18.28 6.69 16.82
CA GLY A 20 17.73 5.42 16.43
C GLY A 20 18.00 5.21 14.96
N THR A 21 18.48 4.01 14.62
CA THR A 21 18.55 3.55 13.25
C THR A 21 17.20 3.81 12.59
N VAL A 22 17.09 4.84 11.75
CA VAL A 22 15.94 5.01 10.87
C VAL A 22 15.95 3.74 10.02
N ARG A 23 15.02 2.83 10.30
CA ARG A 23 14.94 1.55 9.58
C ARG A 23 14.75 1.90 8.11
N THR A 24 15.79 1.69 7.29
CA THR A 24 15.73 1.86 5.83
C THR A 24 15.06 0.67 5.15
N ALA A 25 15.02 -0.49 5.84
CA ALA A 25 14.33 -1.70 5.42
C ALA A 25 12.84 -1.48 5.01
N PRO A 26 11.98 -0.80 5.78
CA PRO A 26 10.59 -0.53 5.37
C PRO A 26 10.48 0.34 4.11
N CYS A 27 11.43 1.25 3.84
CA CYS A 27 11.38 2.09 2.65
C CYS A 27 11.61 1.29 1.36
N GLN A 28 12.56 0.36 1.38
CA GLN A 28 12.82 -0.50 0.20
C GLN A 28 11.65 -1.45 -0.07
N THR A 29 11.07 -2.04 0.98
CA THR A 29 9.88 -2.90 0.85
C THR A 29 8.70 -2.10 0.31
N CYS A 30 8.45 -0.89 0.81
CA CYS A 30 7.38 -0.01 0.32
C CYS A 30 7.57 0.37 -1.16
N ARG A 31 8.81 0.69 -1.58
CA ARG A 31 9.11 0.97 -2.99
C ARG A 31 8.82 -0.23 -3.88
N ARG A 32 9.31 -1.42 -3.51
CA ARG A 32 9.04 -2.65 -4.27
C ARG A 32 7.55 -2.96 -4.35
N LEU A 33 6.82 -2.79 -3.23
CA LEU A 33 5.37 -2.98 -3.18
C LEU A 33 4.67 -1.99 -4.12
N THR A 34 5.06 -0.72 -4.10
CA THR A 34 4.51 0.32 -4.98
C THR A 34 4.75 -0.02 -6.45
N ASP A 35 5.97 -0.44 -6.82
CA ASP A 35 6.31 -0.82 -8.20
C ASP A 35 5.47 -2.03 -8.67
N ARG A 36 5.28 -3.03 -7.80
CA ARG A 36 4.46 -4.21 -8.11
C ARG A 36 2.97 -3.86 -8.22
N PHE A 37 2.48 -2.95 -7.38
CA PHE A 37 1.13 -2.43 -7.44
C PHE A 37 0.88 -1.67 -8.75
N ILE A 38 1.80 -0.80 -9.17
CA ILE A 38 1.74 -0.09 -10.46
C ILE A 38 1.71 -1.07 -11.63
N LYS A 39 2.57 -2.09 -11.62
CA LYS A 39 2.52 -3.18 -12.62
C LYS A 39 1.19 -3.94 -12.58
N GLY A 40 0.54 -4.06 -11.44
CA GLY A 40 -0.81 -4.61 -11.31
C GLY A 40 -1.86 -3.73 -11.99
N LEU A 41 -1.77 -2.40 -11.83
CA LEU A 41 -2.64 -1.44 -12.52
C LEU A 41 -2.54 -1.59 -14.04
N GLU A 42 -1.32 -1.67 -14.57
CA GLU A 42 -1.05 -1.85 -15.99
C GLU A 42 -1.58 -3.20 -16.52
N ARG A 43 -1.28 -4.29 -15.82
CA ARG A 43 -1.74 -5.65 -16.18
C ARG A 43 -3.27 -5.77 -16.23
N THR A 44 -3.98 -5.00 -15.42
CA THR A 44 -5.44 -5.03 -15.32
C THR A 44 -6.12 -3.92 -16.13
N ALA A 45 -5.39 -3.02 -16.79
CA ALA A 45 -5.96 -1.82 -17.42
C ALA A 45 -6.99 -2.14 -18.53
N ASN A 46 -6.78 -3.23 -19.27
CA ASN A 46 -7.64 -3.64 -20.40
C ASN A 46 -8.51 -4.86 -20.09
N LYS A 47 -8.57 -5.29 -18.82
CA LYS A 47 -9.45 -6.39 -18.41
C LYS A 47 -10.88 -5.89 -18.20
N ASN A 48 -11.84 -6.79 -18.33
CA ASN A 48 -13.25 -6.56 -18.04
C ASN A 48 -13.84 -7.78 -17.30
N PHE A 49 -15.10 -7.67 -16.87
CA PHE A 49 -15.82 -8.77 -16.22
C PHE A 49 -16.19 -9.93 -17.17
N GLY A 50 -16.01 -9.78 -18.49
CA GLY A 50 -16.27 -10.79 -19.52
C GLY A 50 -17.66 -10.68 -20.17
N GLY A 51 -17.71 -10.69 -21.51
CA GLY A 51 -18.92 -10.98 -22.30
C GLY A 51 -19.67 -9.80 -22.93
N GLY A 52 -19.23 -9.30 -24.10
CA GLY A 52 -20.09 -8.41 -24.89
C GLY A 52 -19.51 -7.89 -26.20
N ASN A 53 -20.27 -7.01 -26.83
CA ASN A 53 -19.90 -6.20 -27.99
C ASN A 53 -19.39 -4.81 -27.54
N THR A 54 -18.86 -4.00 -28.46
CA THR A 54 -18.03 -2.82 -28.15
C THR A 54 -18.67 -1.80 -27.18
N ALA A 55 -19.98 -1.54 -27.29
CA ALA A 55 -20.68 -0.61 -26.39
C ALA A 55 -20.90 -1.19 -24.97
N TRP A 56 -21.15 -2.49 -24.88
CA TRP A 56 -21.21 -3.20 -23.59
C TRP A 56 -19.83 -3.23 -22.94
N GLU A 57 -18.77 -3.39 -23.74
CA GLU A 57 -17.39 -3.40 -23.25
C GLU A 57 -17.03 -2.06 -22.62
N GLU A 58 -17.31 -0.92 -23.25
CA GLU A 58 -16.97 0.40 -22.70
C GLU A 58 -17.61 0.67 -21.32
N GLU A 59 -18.91 0.38 -21.16
CA GLU A 59 -19.60 0.56 -19.87
C GLU A 59 -19.05 -0.38 -18.80
N LYS A 60 -18.80 -1.65 -19.15
CA LYS A 60 -18.32 -2.66 -18.19
C LYS A 60 -16.84 -2.51 -17.87
N LEU A 61 -16.01 -2.08 -18.82
CA LEU A 61 -14.61 -1.69 -18.61
C LEU A 61 -14.54 -0.54 -17.62
N ALA A 62 -15.37 0.49 -17.77
CA ALA A 62 -15.40 1.63 -16.84
C ALA A 62 -15.81 1.23 -15.41
N LYS A 63 -16.68 0.21 -15.27
CA LYS A 63 -17.07 -0.39 -13.99
C LYS A 63 -15.96 -1.25 -13.41
N TYR A 64 -15.34 -2.12 -14.22
CA TYR A 64 -14.24 -2.98 -13.79
C TYR A 64 -13.03 -2.17 -13.34
N ALA A 65 -12.66 -1.14 -14.10
CA ALA A 65 -11.53 -0.26 -13.83
C ALA A 65 -11.54 0.35 -12.42
N ARG A 66 -12.72 0.47 -11.81
CA ARG A 66 -12.94 1.08 -10.49
C ARG A 66 -13.49 0.11 -9.44
N SER A 67 -13.62 -1.16 -9.79
CA SER A 67 -14.22 -2.18 -8.94
C SER A 67 -13.29 -2.64 -7.82
N GLU A 68 -13.88 -3.13 -6.73
CA GLU A 68 -13.18 -3.89 -5.69
C GLU A 68 -12.50 -5.13 -6.26
N THR A 69 -13.14 -5.83 -7.20
CA THR A 69 -12.55 -7.00 -7.88
C THR A 69 -11.20 -6.67 -8.50
N ARG A 70 -11.09 -5.54 -9.21
CA ARG A 70 -9.81 -5.12 -9.79
C ARG A 70 -8.77 -4.81 -8.72
N LEU A 71 -9.17 -4.18 -7.61
CA LEU A 71 -8.28 -3.91 -6.49
C LEU A 71 -7.73 -5.21 -5.89
N LEU A 72 -8.60 -6.21 -5.63
CA LEU A 72 -8.20 -7.51 -5.12
C LEU A 72 -7.22 -8.22 -6.07
N GLU A 73 -7.52 -8.25 -7.38
CA GLU A 73 -6.60 -8.83 -8.38
C GLU A 73 -5.19 -8.19 -8.35
N ILE A 74 -5.12 -6.88 -8.11
CA ILE A 74 -3.85 -6.15 -8.02
C ILE A 74 -3.12 -6.51 -6.73
N VAL A 75 -3.82 -6.47 -5.60
CA VAL A 75 -3.22 -6.64 -4.27
C VAL A 75 -2.77 -8.09 -4.04
N GLU A 76 -3.58 -9.08 -4.44
CA GLU A 76 -3.21 -10.51 -4.35
C GLU A 76 -1.94 -10.84 -5.16
N ALA A 77 -1.67 -10.08 -6.23
CA ALA A 77 -0.47 -10.23 -7.05
C ALA A 77 0.65 -9.22 -6.70
N ALA A 78 0.48 -8.40 -5.67
CA ALA A 78 1.42 -7.35 -5.30
C ALA A 78 2.62 -7.88 -4.50
N CYS A 79 2.45 -8.97 -3.75
CA CYS A 79 3.52 -9.64 -3.02
C CYS A 79 3.60 -11.11 -3.41
N ASP A 80 4.81 -11.67 -3.45
CA ASP A 80 4.97 -13.12 -3.58
C ASP A 80 4.67 -13.78 -2.23
N LYS A 81 4.08 -14.98 -2.21
CA LYS A 81 3.72 -15.69 -0.96
C LYS A 81 4.91 -15.92 0.00
N THR A 82 6.13 -15.90 -0.52
CA THR A 82 7.37 -16.08 0.25
C THR A 82 8.02 -14.76 0.69
N ASP A 83 7.52 -13.60 0.24
CA ASP A 83 8.04 -12.28 0.63
C ASP A 83 7.32 -11.78 1.90
N PHE A 84 7.72 -12.31 3.05
CA PHE A 84 7.08 -12.01 4.34
C PHE A 84 7.07 -10.52 4.71
N ASP A 85 8.13 -9.78 4.36
CA ASP A 85 8.19 -8.34 4.65
C ASP A 85 7.20 -7.54 3.78
N CYS A 86 7.03 -7.93 2.51
CA CYS A 86 6.03 -7.34 1.63
C CYS A 86 4.62 -7.61 2.16
N ASN A 87 4.28 -8.88 2.45
CA ASN A 87 2.96 -9.26 2.94
C ASN A 87 2.63 -8.55 4.26
N ARG A 88 3.56 -8.55 5.22
CA ARG A 88 3.37 -7.82 6.49
C ARG A 88 3.16 -6.33 6.29
N LEU A 89 3.90 -5.69 5.38
CA LEU A 89 3.71 -4.27 5.10
C LEU A 89 2.34 -4.02 4.47
N LEU A 90 1.94 -4.86 3.51
CA LEU A 90 0.68 -4.75 2.79
C LEU A 90 -0.52 -4.91 3.74
N GLU A 91 -0.49 -5.89 4.65
CA GLU A 91 -1.47 -6.05 5.74
C GLU A 91 -1.54 -4.78 6.62
N GLN A 92 -0.41 -4.15 6.94
CA GLN A 92 -0.38 -2.94 7.78
C GLN A 92 -0.97 -1.69 7.10
N ILE A 93 -0.92 -1.63 5.76
CA ILE A 93 -1.37 -0.45 4.99
C ILE A 93 -2.67 -0.69 4.24
N GLU A 94 -3.31 -1.84 4.44
CA GLU A 94 -4.52 -2.29 3.77
C GLU A 94 -5.61 -1.21 3.74
N ASP A 95 -6.00 -0.70 4.91
CA ASP A 95 -6.99 0.36 5.05
C ASP A 95 -6.62 1.64 4.27
N GLN A 96 -5.32 1.95 4.18
CA GLN A 96 -4.84 3.13 3.44
C GLN A 96 -4.93 2.90 1.92
N VAL A 97 -4.63 1.68 1.46
CA VAL A 97 -4.73 1.29 0.05
C VAL A 97 -6.19 1.29 -0.39
N GLU A 98 -7.10 0.73 0.42
CA GLU A 98 -8.55 0.79 0.19
C GLU A 98 -9.05 2.22 0.15
N THR A 99 -8.71 3.00 1.18
CA THR A 99 -9.14 4.40 1.27
C THR A 99 -8.64 5.17 0.06
N TRP A 100 -7.37 5.00 -0.34
CA TRP A 100 -6.85 5.64 -1.55
C TRP A 100 -7.58 5.20 -2.81
N TRP A 101 -7.82 3.89 -2.97
CA TRP A 101 -8.52 3.34 -4.13
C TRP A 101 -9.91 3.94 -4.24
N PHE A 102 -10.71 3.86 -3.19
CA PHE A 102 -12.09 4.35 -3.22
C PHE A 102 -12.19 5.88 -3.13
N HIS A 103 -11.25 6.58 -2.50
CA HIS A 103 -11.24 8.06 -2.43
C HIS A 103 -10.81 8.70 -3.75
N ARG A 104 -9.91 8.06 -4.52
CA ARG A 104 -9.68 8.46 -5.92
C ARG A 104 -10.93 8.29 -6.80
N LEU A 105 -11.88 7.46 -6.38
CA LEU A 105 -12.99 6.97 -7.22
C LEU A 105 -14.40 7.41 -6.73
N GLN A 106 -14.50 8.05 -5.56
CA GLN A 106 -15.75 8.49 -4.93
C GLN A 106 -16.49 9.64 -5.64
N THR A 107 -16.10 10.02 -6.86
CA THR A 107 -16.98 10.80 -7.75
C THR A 107 -18.15 9.98 -8.33
N ALA A 108 -18.29 8.68 -8.03
CA ALA A 108 -19.51 7.94 -8.39
C ALA A 108 -19.79 6.71 -7.49
N GLY A 109 -20.69 6.86 -6.51
CA GLY A 109 -21.54 5.78 -5.97
C GLY A 109 -20.87 4.76 -5.04
N GLY A 110 -21.16 4.87 -3.74
CA GLY A 110 -20.53 4.09 -2.68
C GLY A 110 -20.73 2.57 -2.74
N SER A 111 -19.61 1.86 -2.65
CA SER A 111 -19.52 0.48 -2.15
C SER A 111 -18.79 0.51 -0.81
N ARG A 112 -19.23 -0.30 0.15
CA ARG A 112 -18.61 -0.39 1.50
C ARG A 112 -17.18 -0.92 1.36
N PRO A 113 -16.21 -0.41 2.14
CA PRO A 113 -14.89 -1.02 2.22
C PRO A 113 -15.04 -2.44 2.77
N VAL A 114 -14.70 -3.44 1.95
CA VAL A 114 -14.38 -4.77 2.43
C VAL A 114 -12.91 -4.72 2.80
N ARG A 115 -12.62 -5.04 4.06
CA ARG A 115 -11.27 -5.28 4.56
C ARG A 115 -10.58 -6.26 3.60
N LEU A 116 -9.66 -5.76 2.79
CA LEU A 116 -8.76 -6.45 1.88
C LEU A 116 -7.99 -7.52 2.65
N ALA A 117 -8.61 -8.64 2.99
CA ALA A 117 -7.92 -9.71 3.70
C ALA A 117 -6.79 -10.27 2.83
N VAL A 118 -5.58 -9.73 3.02
CA VAL A 118 -4.35 -10.21 2.40
C VAL A 118 -4.07 -11.54 3.08
N HIS A 119 -4.26 -12.64 2.34
CA HIS A 119 -4.18 -14.01 2.85
C HIS A 119 -2.99 -14.78 2.29
#